data_AF-A0A091GBS3-F1
#
_entry.id   AF-A0A091GBS3-F1
#
_cell.length_a   1.000
_cell.length_b   1.000
_cell.length_c   1.000
_cell.angle_alpha   90.00
_cell.angle_beta   90.00
_cell.angle_gamma   90.00
#
_symmetry.space_group_name_H-M   'P 1'
#
loop_
_entity.id
_entity.type
_entity.pdbx_description
1 polymer ?
#
loop_
_entity_poly.entity_id
_entity_poly.type
_entity_poly.pdbx_seq_one_letter_code
_entity_poly.pdbx_strand_id
1 'polypeptide(L)'
;MLSHLFCASDKERLVRACHNLHDTVYAYVSSTNTIFRLLNEHLCTNFSIMPVKENFSIKDNLQLMVSALKEMQTTMETKGKDVEESIK
;
A
#
# COMPACT_ATOMS: atom_id res chain seq x y z
N MET A 1 17.87 -23.84 -31.09
CA MET A 1 16.78 -22.92 -31.49
C MET A 1 15.63 -22.88 -30.48
N LEU A 2 15.10 -24.01 -29.99
CA LEU A 2 14.00 -24.02 -29.02
C LEU A 2 14.33 -23.43 -27.64
N SER A 3 15.56 -23.60 -27.16
CA SER A 3 16.04 -23.02 -25.89
C SER A 3 16.02 -21.48 -25.87
N HIS A 4 16.28 -20.84 -27.01
CA HIS A 4 16.19 -19.39 -27.14
C HIS A 4 14.74 -18.90 -27.16
N LEU A 5 13.82 -19.66 -27.77
CA LEU A 5 12.39 -19.33 -27.79
C LEU A 5 11.78 -19.45 -26.38
N PHE A 6 12.11 -20.53 -25.66
CA PHE A 6 11.68 -20.73 -24.28
C PHE A 6 12.22 -19.64 -23.35
N CYS A 7 13.50 -19.29 -23.50
CA CYS A 7 14.14 -18.21 -22.75
C CYS A 7 13.55 -16.82 -23.06
N ALA A 8 13.18 -16.54 -24.31
CA ALA A 8 12.48 -15.31 -24.69
C ALA A 8 11.08 -15.23 -24.04
N SER A 9 10.33 -16.34 -24.08
CA SER A 9 9.04 -16.47 -23.38
C SER A 9 9.17 -16.22 -21.88
N ASP A 10 10.19 -16.79 -21.24
CA ASP A 10 10.37 -16.65 -19.80
C ASP A 10 10.78 -15.23 -19.40
N LYS A 11 11.57 -14.55 -20.23
CA LYS A 11 11.89 -13.12 -20.05
C LYS A 11 10.64 -12.23 -20.18
N GLU A 12 9.81 -12.45 -21.19
CA GLU A 12 8.55 -11.70 -21.36
C GLU A 12 7.58 -11.94 -20.21
N ARG A 13 7.47 -13.19 -19.73
CA ARG A 13 6.68 -13.55 -18.56
C ARG A 13 7.18 -12.85 -17.31
N LEU A 14 8.50 -12.79 -17.11
CA LEU A 14 9.11 -12.10 -15.99
C LEU A 14 8.83 -10.58 -16.04
N VAL A 15 9.03 -9.94 -17.18
CA VAL A 15 8.74 -8.51 -17.36
C VAL A 15 7.26 -8.21 -17.08
N ARG A 16 6.34 -9.05 -17.59
CA ARG A 16 4.91 -8.92 -17.30
C ARG A 16 4.60 -9.10 -15.81
N ALA A 17 5.22 -10.07 -15.16
CA ALA A 17 5.06 -10.26 -13.71
C ALA A 17 5.56 -9.06 -12.91
N CYS A 18 6.69 -8.45 -13.30
CA CYS A 18 7.21 -7.23 -12.68
C CYS A 18 6.27 -6.03 -12.86
N HIS A 19 5.73 -5.81 -14.06
CA HIS A 19 4.74 -4.75 -14.29
C HIS A 19 3.47 -4.99 -13.47
N ASN A 20 2.91 -6.20 -13.50
CA ASN A 20 1.72 -6.54 -12.72
C ASN A 20 1.94 -6.31 -11.21
N LEU A 21 3.13 -6.63 -10.70
CA LEU A 21 3.48 -6.42 -9.31
C LEU A 21 3.58 -4.92 -8.99
N HIS A 22 4.19 -4.12 -9.86
CA HIS A 22 4.23 -2.67 -9.72
C HIS A 22 2.82 -2.06 -9.69
N ASP A 23 1.96 -2.41 -10.65
CA ASP A 23 0.59 -1.93 -10.74
C ASP A 23 -0.23 -2.32 -9.50
N THR A 24 -0.02 -3.53 -8.99
CA THR A 24 -0.65 -4.01 -7.76
C THR A 24 -0.22 -3.19 -6.54
N VAL A 25 1.09 -2.92 -6.39
CA VAL A 25 1.61 -2.08 -5.29
C VAL A 25 1.05 -0.66 -5.38
N TYR A 26 1.02 -0.09 -6.60
CA TYR A 26 0.44 1.23 -6.83
C TYR A 26 -1.04 1.28 -6.43
N ALA A 27 -1.83 0.29 -6.82
CA ALA A 27 -3.24 0.21 -6.49
C ALA A 27 -3.47 0.13 -4.96
N TYR A 28 -2.67 -0.65 -4.24
CA TYR A 28 -2.76 -0.71 -2.78
C TYR A 28 -2.43 0.62 -2.12
N VAL A 29 -1.32 1.27 -2.51
CA VAL A 29 -0.93 2.57 -1.93
C VAL A 29 -2.00 3.64 -2.20
N SER A 30 -2.52 3.70 -3.43
CA SER A 30 -3.59 4.63 -3.79
C SER A 30 -4.86 4.39 -2.96
N SER A 31 -5.22 3.13 -2.75
CA SER A 31 -6.38 2.75 -1.93
C SER A 31 -6.18 3.13 -0.46
N THR A 32 -5.02 2.83 0.12
CA THR A 32 -4.68 3.23 1.49
C THR A 32 -4.71 4.74 1.67
N ASN A 33 -4.15 5.49 0.72
CA ASN A 33 -4.19 6.96 0.75
C ASN A 33 -5.62 7.51 0.70
N THR A 34 -6.52 6.86 -0.05
CA THR A 34 -7.92 7.24 -0.10
C THR A 34 -8.59 7.04 1.27
N ILE A 35 -8.32 5.89 1.92
CA ILE A 35 -8.79 5.63 3.28
C ILE A 35 -8.25 6.69 4.25
N PHE A 36 -6.95 6.99 4.21
CA PHE A 36 -6.34 7.98 5.08
C PHE A 36 -6.97 9.37 4.94
N ARG A 37 -7.30 9.79 3.72
CA ARG A 37 -8.03 11.04 3.49
C ARG A 37 -9.38 11.05 4.18
N LEU A 38 -10.18 9.99 4.00
CA LEU A 38 -11.51 9.87 4.63
C LEU A 38 -11.41 9.89 6.16
N LEU A 39 -10.45 9.15 6.73
CA LEU A 39 -10.23 9.13 8.18
C LEU A 39 -9.80 10.51 8.69
N ASN A 40 -8.88 11.18 7.98
CA ASN A 40 -8.42 12.51 8.39
C ASN A 40 -9.56 13.54 8.33
N GLU A 41 -10.40 13.47 7.31
CA GLU A 41 -11.54 14.39 7.12
C GLU A 41 -12.66 14.16 8.14
N HIS A 42 -13.01 12.91 8.41
CA HIS A 42 -14.22 12.60 9.18
C HIS A 42 -13.96 12.21 10.63
N LEU A 43 -12.76 11.72 10.94
CA LEU A 43 -12.40 11.24 12.28
C LEU A 43 -11.25 12.05 12.88
N CYS A 44 -10.96 13.26 12.38
CA CYS A 44 -9.90 14.13 12.90
C CYS A 44 -8.58 13.37 13.16
N THR A 45 -8.20 12.47 12.26
CA THR A 45 -6.89 11.81 12.27
C THR A 45 -5.88 12.61 11.46
N ASN A 46 -4.59 12.27 11.57
CA ASN A 46 -3.51 12.98 10.87
C ASN A 46 -2.57 11.99 10.16
N PHE A 47 -3.12 10.99 9.47
CA PHE A 47 -2.32 10.02 8.73
C PHE A 47 -1.62 10.67 7.54
N SER A 48 -0.33 10.36 7.36
CA SER A 48 0.46 10.86 6.25
C SER A 48 0.16 10.10 4.95
N ILE A 49 -0.13 10.83 3.87
CA ILE A 49 -0.34 10.26 2.55
C ILE A 49 0.98 9.76 1.97
N MET A 50 1.04 8.48 1.61
CA MET A 50 2.26 7.83 1.13
C MET A 50 2.45 8.07 -0.38
N PRO A 51 3.57 8.64 -0.83
CA PRO A 51 3.89 8.64 -2.25
C PRO A 51 4.38 7.24 -2.67
N VAL A 52 3.91 6.73 -3.81
CA VAL A 52 4.57 5.61 -4.48
C VAL A 52 5.90 6.14 -5.03
N LYS A 53 7.01 5.63 -4.52
CA LYS A 53 8.34 6.06 -4.98
C LYS A 53 8.83 5.06 -6.02
N GLU A 54 8.86 5.48 -7.28
CA GLU A 54 9.40 4.68 -8.40
C GLU A 54 10.88 4.33 -8.18
N ASN A 55 11.60 5.16 -7.44
CA ASN A 55 13.01 4.97 -7.10
C ASN A 55 13.24 3.94 -5.98
N PHE A 56 12.19 3.45 -5.34
CA PHE A 56 12.28 2.51 -4.22
C PHE A 56 12.13 1.08 -4.73
N SER A 57 12.81 0.14 -4.07
CA SER A 57 12.53 -1.27 -4.35
C SER A 57 11.09 -1.61 -3.97
N ILE A 58 10.53 -2.64 -4.60
CA ILE A 58 9.19 -3.14 -4.26
C ILE A 58 9.08 -3.46 -2.77
N LYS A 59 10.15 -4.04 -2.19
CA LYS A 59 10.23 -4.35 -0.76
C LYS A 59 10.10 -3.08 0.09
N ASP A 60 10.80 -2.01 -0.26
CA ASP A 60 10.79 -0.77 0.53
C ASP A 60 9.42 -0.10 0.47
N ASN A 61 8.79 -0.07 -0.71
CA ASN A 61 7.42 0.41 -0.87
C ASN A 61 6.42 -0.41 -0.03
N LEU A 62 6.55 -1.74 0.00
CA LEU A 62 5.72 -2.60 0.85
C LEU A 62 5.96 -2.38 2.35
N GLN A 63 7.20 -2.17 2.77
CA GLN A 63 7.53 -1.89 4.18
C GLN A 63 6.96 -0.56 4.66
N LEU A 64 7.01 0.48 3.81
CA LEU A 64 6.34 1.75 4.09
C LEU A 64 4.84 1.55 4.27
N MET A 65 4.21 0.82 3.36
CA MET A 65 2.78 0.53 3.41
C MET A 65 2.39 -0.22 4.69
N VAL A 66 3.12 -1.28 5.04
CA VAL A 66 2.88 -2.05 6.27
C VAL A 66 3.03 -1.16 7.51
N SER A 67 4.02 -0.28 7.53
CA SER A 67 4.24 0.61 8.69
C SER A 67 3.08 1.59 8.85
N ALA A 68 2.62 2.21 7.76
CA ALA A 68 1.48 3.11 7.77
C ALA A 68 0.17 2.40 8.17
N LEU A 69 -0.04 1.16 7.71
CA LEU A 69 -1.22 0.38 8.10
C LEU A 69 -1.23 0.00 9.59
N LYS A 70 -0.05 -0.27 10.17
CA LYS A 70 0.07 -0.50 11.62
C LYS A 70 -0.24 0.76 12.43
N GLU A 71 0.27 1.91 11.99
CA GLU A 71 -0.06 3.21 12.58
C GLU A 71 -1.57 3.46 12.53
N MET A 72 -2.19 3.25 11.37
CA MET A 72 -3.64 3.33 11.20
C MET A 72 -4.39 2.44 12.19
N GLN A 73 -3.98 1.18 12.32
CA GLN A 73 -4.60 0.26 13.27
C GLN A 73 -4.55 0.80 14.69
N THR A 74 -3.37 1.19 15.18
CA THR A 74 -3.20 1.68 16.56
C THR A 74 -4.00 2.96 16.81
N THR A 75 -3.97 3.92 15.88
CA THR A 75 -4.73 5.17 16.02
C THR A 75 -6.24 4.92 16.04
N MET A 76 -6.75 4.02 15.19
CA MET A 76 -8.18 3.71 15.13
C MET A 76 -8.65 2.93 16.35
N GLU A 77 -7.83 2.05 16.92
CA GLU A 77 -8.12 1.37 18.18
C GLU A 77 -8.24 2.36 19.36
N THR A 78 -7.35 3.36 19.44
CA THR A 78 -7.48 4.42 20.45
C THR A 78 -8.71 5.28 20.20
N LYS A 79 -8.92 5.74 18.97
CA LYS A 79 -10.08 6.57 18.60
C LYS A 79 -11.42 5.88 18.88
N GLY A 80 -11.48 4.56 18.63
CA GLY A 80 -12.66 3.76 18.90
C GLY A 80 -13.03 3.73 20.39
N LYS A 81 -12.03 3.64 21.26
CA LYS A 81 -12.22 3.70 22.72
C LYS A 81 -12.71 5.09 23.16
N ASP A 82 -12.09 6.15 22.65
CA ASP A 82 -12.50 7.53 22.97
C ASP A 82 -13.98 7.78 22.60
N VAL A 83 -14.41 7.28 21.44
CA VAL A 83 -15.81 7.38 21.00
C VAL A 83 -16.73 6.55 21.90
N GLU A 84 -16.36 5.31 22.24
CA GLU A 84 -17.16 4.47 23.13
C GLU A 84 -17.33 5.09 24.53
N GLU A 85 -16.29 5.72 25.06
CA GLU A 85 -16.33 6.43 26.34
C GLU A 85 -17.17 7.71 26.26
N SER A 86 -17.16 8.43 25.13
CA SER A 86 -17.96 9.65 24.95
C SER A 86 -19.48 9.42 24.84
N ILE A 87 -19.90 8.17 24.58
CA ILE A 87 -21.30 7.77 24.43
C ILE A 87 -21.87 7.19 25.75
N LYS A 88 -21.01 6.85 26.72
CA LYS A 88 -21.42 6.35 28.05
C LYS A 88 -21.72 7.48 29.02
#